data_AF-A0A2G5UTP2-F1
#
_entry.id   AF-A0A2G5UTP2-F1
#
_cell.length_a   1.000
_cell.length_b   1.000
_cell.length_c   1.000
_cell.angle_alpha   90.00
_cell.angle_beta   90.00
_cell.angle_gamma   90.00
#
_symmetry.space_group_name_H-M   'P 1'
#
loop_
_entity.id
_entity.type
_entity.pdbx_description
1 polymer ?
#
loop_
_entity_poly.entity_id
_entity_poly.type
_entity_poly.pdbx_seq_one_letter_code
_entity_poly.pdbx_strand_id
1 'polypeptide(L)'
;MFLKTATSLLNSSRSRATYYQQNRRFPPAFVRRFLLRYPSAHLYLVFGLCSSAMVAPVLHSCYLYMTMSKNEFEQYRVEQNAVVLERQKFGKGLWFPFMSKEEPKPTEPAAQ
;
A
#
# COMPACT_ATOMS: atom_id res chain seq x y z
N MET A 1 -36.13 43.80 -3.08
CA MET A 1 -36.42 42.38 -2.73
C MET A 1 -35.76 41.38 -3.68
N PHE A 2 -35.72 41.62 -5.00
CA PHE A 2 -35.15 40.72 -6.00
C PHE A 2 -33.66 40.31 -5.80
N LEU A 3 -32.81 41.19 -5.26
CA LEU A 3 -31.41 40.84 -4.98
C LEU A 3 -31.25 39.81 -3.85
N LYS A 4 -32.18 39.77 -2.89
CA LYS A 4 -32.17 38.80 -1.78
C LYS A 4 -32.64 37.42 -2.24
N THR A 5 -33.58 37.36 -3.18
CA THR A 5 -34.05 36.09 -3.75
C THR A 5 -33.03 35.50 -4.72
N ALA A 6 -32.34 36.33 -5.51
CA ALA A 6 -31.26 35.89 -6.39
C ALA A 6 -30.07 35.30 -5.63
N THR A 7 -29.65 35.93 -4.52
CA THR A 7 -28.57 35.43 -3.65
C THR A 7 -28.97 34.15 -2.93
N SER A 8 -30.23 34.04 -2.48
CA SER A 8 -30.80 32.81 -1.91
C SER A 8 -30.79 31.64 -2.91
N LEU A 9 -31.21 31.88 -4.16
CA LEU A 9 -31.23 30.86 -5.21
C LEU A 9 -29.81 30.43 -5.64
N LEU A 10 -28.86 31.38 -5.74
CA LEU A 10 -27.45 31.07 -5.99
C LEU A 10 -26.83 30.24 -4.85
N ASN A 11 -27.13 30.59 -3.60
CA ASN A 11 -26.66 29.83 -2.44
C ASN A 11 -27.29 28.43 -2.37
N SER A 12 -28.57 28.29 -2.76
CA SER A 12 -29.27 27.00 -2.84
C SER A 12 -28.70 26.11 -3.96
N SER A 13 -28.43 26.67 -5.14
CA SER A 13 -27.76 25.99 -6.25
C SER A 13 -26.35 25.52 -5.85
N ARG A 14 -25.58 26.38 -5.18
CA ARG A 14 -24.24 26.07 -4.70
C ARG A 14 -24.22 25.02 -3.58
N SER A 15 -25.29 24.93 -2.79
CA SER A 15 -25.46 23.89 -1.74
C SER A 15 -26.05 22.58 -2.26
N ARG A 16 -26.66 22.58 -3.46
CA ARG A 16 -27.16 21.38 -4.14
C ARG A 16 -26.04 20.46 -4.64
N ALA A 17 -24.86 21.02 -4.95
CA ALA A 17 -23.64 20.26 -5.14
C ALA A 17 -22.99 19.90 -3.79
N THR A 18 -23.65 18.99 -3.05
CA THR A 18 -23.23 18.52 -1.71
C THR A 18 -21.79 17.97 -1.67
N TYR A 19 -21.23 17.58 -2.82
CA TYR A 19 -19.84 17.17 -2.97
C TYR A 19 -18.80 18.31 -2.87
N TYR A 20 -19.19 19.59 -3.01
CA TYR A 20 -18.31 20.74 -2.75
C TYR A 20 -18.42 21.29 -1.32
N GLN A 21 -19.46 20.92 -0.58
CA GLN A 21 -19.60 21.31 0.82
C GLN A 21 -18.47 20.69 1.65
N GLN A 22 -17.67 21.57 2.24
CA GLN A 22 -16.48 21.23 3.00
C GLN A 22 -16.89 20.69 4.37
N ASN A 23 -16.99 19.36 4.47
CA ASN A 23 -17.14 18.69 5.75
C ASN A 23 -15.75 18.29 6.25
N ARG A 24 -15.42 18.55 7.52
CA ARG A 24 -14.13 18.20 8.14
C ARG A 24 -13.97 16.70 8.45
N ARG A 25 -14.79 15.84 7.84
CA ARG A 25 -14.80 14.39 8.07
C ARG A 25 -13.87 13.66 7.10
N PHE A 26 -13.33 12.53 7.53
CA PHE A 26 -12.58 11.62 6.67
C PHE A 26 -13.52 10.98 5.61
N PRO A 27 -13.12 10.83 4.35
CA PRO A 27 -11.82 11.22 3.77
C PRO A 27 -11.69 12.73 3.49
N PRO A 28 -10.47 13.30 3.53
CA PRO A 28 -10.22 14.70 3.24
C PRO A 28 -10.87 15.17 1.93
N ALA A 29 -11.33 16.43 1.90
CA ALA A 29 -12.08 16.98 0.77
C ALA A 29 -11.35 16.86 -0.59
N PHE A 30 -10.02 16.93 -0.60
CA PHE A 30 -9.20 16.70 -1.79
C PHE A 30 -9.34 15.26 -2.32
N VAL A 31 -9.20 14.25 -1.46
CA VAL A 31 -9.31 12.83 -1.84
C VAL A 31 -10.70 12.53 -2.38
N ARG A 32 -11.74 13.06 -1.72
CA ARG A 32 -13.13 12.91 -2.20
C ARG A 32 -13.31 13.50 -3.60
N ARG A 33 -12.83 14.73 -3.83
CA ARG A 33 -12.94 15.40 -5.14
C ARG A 33 -12.13 14.68 -6.21
N PHE A 34 -10.95 14.18 -5.87
CA PHE A 34 -10.10 13.42 -6.78
C PHE A 34 -10.76 12.11 -7.23
N LEU A 35 -11.30 11.32 -6.30
CA LEU A 35 -12.00 10.06 -6.63
C LEU A 35 -13.29 10.28 -7.41
N LEU A 36 -14.03 11.37 -7.13
CA LEU A 36 -15.22 11.73 -7.90
C LEU A 36 -14.88 12.20 -9.33
N ARG A 37 -13.75 12.90 -9.50
CA ARG A 37 -13.29 13.34 -10.81
C ARG A 37 -12.69 12.21 -11.63
N TYR A 38 -12.04 11.25 -10.95
CA TYR A 38 -11.35 10.12 -11.55
C TYR A 38 -11.84 8.82 -10.91
N PRO A 39 -12.98 8.27 -11.36
CA PRO A 39 -13.59 7.09 -10.74
C PRO A 39 -12.68 5.85 -10.85
N SER A 40 -11.84 5.76 -11.88
CA SER A 40 -10.88 4.65 -12.07
C SER A 40 -9.55 4.82 -11.32
N ALA A 41 -9.32 5.93 -10.62
CA ALA A 41 -8.03 6.20 -10.00
C ALA A 41 -7.60 5.14 -8.97
N HIS A 42 -8.56 4.58 -8.22
CA HIS A 42 -8.28 3.52 -7.26
C HIS A 42 -7.72 2.26 -7.94
N LEU A 43 -8.18 1.92 -9.15
CA LEU A 43 -7.67 0.78 -9.90
C LEU A 43 -6.21 1.00 -10.31
N TYR A 44 -5.87 2.21 -10.78
CA TYR A 44 -4.49 2.55 -11.14
C TYR A 44 -3.57 2.60 -9.93
N LEU A 45 -4.07 3.05 -8.77
CA LEU A 45 -3.30 3.02 -7.52
C LEU A 45 -3.00 1.59 -7.07
N VAL A 46 -4.00 0.71 -7.08
CA VAL A 46 -3.81 -0.71 -6.75
C VAL A 46 -2.89 -1.38 -7.76
N PHE A 47 -3.09 -1.11 -9.05
CA PHE A 47 -2.21 -1.62 -10.10
C PHE A 47 -0.76 -1.14 -9.94
N GLY A 48 -0.55 0.13 -9.63
CA GLY A 48 0.77 0.69 -9.33
C GLY A 48 1.42 0.03 -8.11
N LEU A 49 0.66 -0.16 -7.04
CA LEU A 49 1.13 -0.86 -5.85
C LEU A 49 1.53 -2.31 -6.18
N CYS A 50 0.65 -3.07 -6.82
CA CYS A 50 0.90 -4.46 -7.18
C CYS A 50 2.08 -4.62 -8.15
N SER A 51 2.16 -3.77 -9.18
CA SER A 51 3.28 -3.78 -10.12
C SER A 51 4.60 -3.44 -9.44
N SER A 52 4.64 -2.44 -8.54
CA SER A 52 5.84 -2.13 -7.77
C SER A 52 6.27 -3.27 -6.85
N ALA A 53 5.31 -3.97 -6.21
CA ALA A 53 5.58 -5.13 -5.37
C ALA A 53 6.17 -6.31 -6.15
N MET A 54 5.84 -6.44 -7.44
CA MET A 54 6.47 -7.43 -8.34
C MET A 54 7.85 -6.99 -8.81
N VAL A 55 8.03 -5.71 -9.15
CA VAL A 55 9.28 -5.20 -9.74
C VAL A 55 10.40 -5.07 -8.71
N ALA A 56 10.09 -4.66 -7.48
CA ALA A 56 11.08 -4.46 -6.42
C ALA A 56 11.99 -5.68 -6.13
N PRO A 57 11.47 -6.91 -5.90
CA PRO A 57 12.32 -8.08 -5.65
C PRO A 57 13.15 -8.48 -6.88
N VAL A 58 12.65 -8.22 -8.09
CA VAL A 58 13.36 -8.50 -9.34
C VAL A 58 14.56 -7.55 -9.47
N LEU A 59 14.36 -6.26 -9.26
CA LEU A 59 15.44 -5.27 -9.28
C LEU A 59 16.49 -5.56 -8.21
N HIS A 60 16.06 -5.91 -6.99
CA HIS A 60 16.98 -6.29 -5.91
C HIS A 60 17.80 -7.54 -6.28
N SER A 61 17.16 -8.56 -6.86
CA SER A 61 17.88 -9.77 -7.30
C SER A 61 18.85 -9.48 -8.44
N CYS A 62 18.49 -8.59 -9.36
CA CYS A 62 19.37 -8.15 -10.44
C CYS A 62 20.59 -7.36 -9.90
N TYR A 63 20.37 -6.48 -8.92
CA TYR A 63 21.45 -5.79 -8.22
C TYR A 63 22.43 -6.79 -7.59
N LEU A 64 21.92 -7.74 -6.81
CA LEU A 64 22.75 -8.76 -6.16
C LEU A 64 23.53 -9.62 -7.17
N TYR A 65 22.91 -9.98 -8.29
CA TYR A 65 23.56 -10.71 -9.37
C TYR A 65 24.76 -9.95 -9.96
N MET A 66 24.65 -8.62 -10.06
CA MET A 66 25.73 -7.77 -10.59
C MET A 66 26.83 -7.50 -9.57
N THR A 67 26.51 -7.49 -8.28
CA THR A 67 27.46 -7.10 -7.22
C THR A 67 28.15 -8.27 -6.52
N MET A 68 27.54 -9.46 -6.49
CA MET A 68 28.07 -10.63 -5.80
C MET A 68 28.87 -11.56 -6.72
N SER A 69 29.75 -12.37 -6.14
CA SER A 69 30.38 -13.46 -6.90
C SER A 69 29.36 -14.56 -7.24
N LYS A 70 29.66 -15.35 -8.28
CA LYS A 70 28.76 -16.42 -8.75
C LYS A 70 28.38 -17.41 -7.64
N ASN A 71 29.35 -17.79 -6.80
CA ASN A 71 29.11 -18.76 -5.73
C ASN A 71 28.23 -18.19 -4.62
N GLU A 72 28.45 -16.93 -4.23
CA GLU A 72 27.63 -16.24 -3.24
C GLU A 72 26.20 -16.05 -3.73
N PHE A 73 26.02 -15.76 -5.03
CA PHE A 73 24.69 -15.64 -5.61
C PHE A 73 23.92 -16.96 -5.65
N GLU A 74 24.58 -18.08 -5.96
CA GLU A 74 23.93 -19.40 -5.92
C GLU A 74 23.51 -19.78 -4.50
N GLN A 75 24.35 -19.49 -3.49
CA GLN A 75 23.99 -19.69 -2.08
C GLN A 75 22.77 -18.83 -1.69
N TYR A 76 22.81 -17.53 -2.01
CA TYR A 76 21.69 -16.61 -1.77
C TYR A 76 20.39 -17.11 -2.41
N ARG A 77 20.42 -17.65 -3.64
CA ARG A 77 19.24 -18.20 -4.30
C ARG A 77 18.65 -19.39 -3.55
N VAL A 78 19.50 -20.30 -3.08
CA VAL A 78 19.06 -21.48 -2.32
C VAL A 78 18.41 -21.06 -1.01
N GLU A 79 19.04 -20.13 -0.28
CA GLU A 79 18.52 -19.59 0.98
C GLU A 79 17.17 -18.88 0.80
N GLN A 80 17.05 -18.01 -0.22
CA GLN A 80 15.80 -17.33 -0.50
C GLN A 80 14.68 -18.30 -0.89
N ASN A 81 14.97 -19.34 -1.68
CA ASN A 81 14.00 -20.37 -2.02
C ASN A 81 13.52 -21.14 -0.78
N ALA A 82 14.43 -21.48 0.14
CA ALA A 82 14.08 -22.12 1.40
C ALA A 82 13.15 -21.24 2.23
N VAL A 83 13.46 -19.95 2.38
CA VAL A 83 12.62 -18.97 3.09
C VAL A 83 11.25 -18.85 2.43
N VAL A 84 11.16 -18.76 1.10
CA VAL A 84 9.87 -18.68 0.38
C VAL A 84 9.03 -19.94 0.63
N LEU A 85 9.64 -21.12 0.62
CA LEU A 85 8.95 -22.38 0.92
C LEU A 85 8.42 -22.41 2.35
N GLU A 86 9.19 -21.92 3.33
CA GLU A 86 8.72 -21.82 4.72
C GLU A 86 7.55 -20.85 4.86
N ARG A 87 7.62 -19.69 4.18
CA ARG A 87 6.52 -18.71 4.15
C ARG A 87 5.25 -19.31 3.54
N GLN A 88 5.37 -20.03 2.43
CA GLN A 88 4.24 -20.68 1.76
C GLN A 88 3.63 -21.81 2.59
N LYS A 89 4.46 -22.64 3.23
CA LYS A 89 4.00 -23.81 4.00
C LYS A 89 3.40 -23.44 5.35
N PHE A 90 4.04 -22.52 6.07
CA PHE A 90 3.72 -22.24 7.47
C PHE A 90 3.08 -20.87 7.70
N GLY A 91 2.96 -20.04 6.66
CA GLY A 91 2.45 -18.69 6.81
C GLY A 91 3.37 -17.76 7.63
N LYS A 92 4.61 -18.19 7.90
CA LYS A 92 5.58 -17.43 8.70
C LYS A 92 6.01 -16.17 7.93
N GLY A 93 6.08 -15.02 8.60
CA GLY A 93 6.63 -13.79 8.00
C GLY A 93 5.81 -13.17 6.86
N LEU A 94 4.53 -13.51 6.70
CA LEU A 94 3.64 -12.74 5.83
C LEU A 94 3.34 -11.38 6.47
N TRP A 95 3.32 -10.32 5.66
CA TRP A 95 2.91 -8.98 6.09
C TRP A 95 1.45 -8.92 6.56
N PHE A 96 0.63 -9.90 6.17
CA PHE A 96 -0.77 -9.98 6.57
C PHE A 96 -0.90 -10.53 8.01
N PRO A 97 -1.46 -9.75 8.95
CA PRO A 97 -1.40 -10.02 10.39
C PRO A 97 -2.29 -11.18 10.88
N PHE A 98 -2.89 -11.96 9.99
CA PHE A 98 -3.90 -12.97 10.34
C PHE A 98 -3.33 -14.41 10.44
N MET A 99 -2.08 -14.65 10.03
CA MET A 99 -1.47 -16.00 10.00
C MET A 99 -0.09 -16.10 10.68
N SER A 100 0.48 -14.99 11.17
CA SER A 100 1.74 -15.03 11.91
C SER A 100 1.49 -15.54 13.32
N LYS A 101 1.67 -16.84 13.56
CA LYS A 101 2.00 -17.30 14.92
C LYS A 101 3.35 -16.67 15.25
N GLU A 102 3.38 -15.80 16.25
CA GLU A 102 4.63 -15.24 16.78
C GLU A 102 5.58 -16.40 17.11
N GLU A 103 6.75 -16.42 16.48
CA GLU A 103 7.81 -17.33 16.93
C GLU A 103 8.35 -16.79 18.26
N PRO A 104 8.55 -17.65 19.28
CA PRO A 104 9.12 -17.22 20.54
C PRO A 104 10.54 -16.69 20.29
N LYS A 105 10.83 -15.49 20.83
CA LYS A 105 12.18 -14.90 20.83
C LYS A 105 13.21 -15.96 21.24
N PRO A 106 14.31 -16.15 20.50
CA PRO A 106 15.40 -16.99 20.97
C PRO A 106 15.94 -16.39 22.26
N THR A 107 15.88 -17.17 23.35
CA THR A 107 16.51 -16.86 24.62
C THR A 107 18.00 -16.64 24.37
N GLU A 108 18.47 -15.43 24.68
CA GLU A 108 19.90 -15.13 24.72
C GLU A 108 20.59 -16.16 25.62
N PRO A 109 21.70 -16.79 25.20
CA PRO A 109 22.42 -17.69 26.08
C PRO A 109 22.93 -16.86 27.27
N ALA A 110 22.52 -17.27 28.48
CA ALA A 110 23.00 -16.70 29.73
C ALA A 110 24.54 -16.66 29.68
N ALA A 111 25.10 -15.46 29.73
CA ALA A 111 26.53 -15.25 29.90
C ALA A 111 26.97 -16.03 31.15
N GLN A 112 27.88 -16.99 30.95
CA GLN A 112 28.62 -17.66 32.01
C GLN A 112 29.81 -16.81 32.42
#